data_AF-A0A5Y0BGU6-F1
#
_entry.id   AF-A0A5Y0BGU6-F1
#
_cell.length_a   1.000
_cell.length_b   1.000
_cell.length_c   1.000
_cell.angle_alpha   90.00
_cell.angle_beta   90.00
_cell.angle_gamma   90.00
#
_symmetry.space_group_name_H-M   'P 1'
#
loop_
_entity.id
_entity.type
_entity.pdbx_description
1 polymer ?
#
loop_
_entity_poly.entity_id
_entity_poly.type
_entity_poly.pdbx_seq_one_letter_code
_entity_poly.pdbx_strand_id
1 'polypeptide(L)' 'MVERCSVCEQSLSYSREVEQDGVEYKSCPKCSADAGVHVFYKTIDFGYRDMGDGRHIVQSWCPACRSGEKPSIPPAFKCC' A
#
# COMPACT_ATOMS: atom_id res chain seq x y z
N MET A 1 12.83 8.13 -13.05
CA MET A 1 11.56 8.79 -13.41
C MET A 1 10.61 8.57 -12.24
N VAL A 2 9.94 9.60 -11.70
CA VAL A 2 8.99 9.41 -10.58
C VAL A 2 7.67 8.96 -11.19
N GLU A 3 7.26 7.73 -10.92
CA GLU A 3 5.97 7.24 -11.39
C GLU A 3 4.86 7.94 -10.60
N ARG A 4 3.90 8.54 -11.30
CA ARG A 4 2.79 9.30 -10.73
C ARG A 4 1.48 8.57 -11.03
N CYS A 5 0.53 8.65 -10.09
CA CYS A 5 -0.80 8.13 -10.29
C CYS A 5 -1.49 8.91 -11.41
N SER A 6 -2.06 8.21 -12.40
CA SER A 6 -2.79 8.86 -13.50
C SER A 6 -4.08 9.57 -13.10
N VAL A 7 -4.56 9.34 -11.87
CA VAL A 7 -5.82 9.90 -11.34
C VAL A 7 -5.58 11.09 -10.43
N CYS A 8 -4.78 10.91 -9.38
CA CYS A 8 -4.54 11.98 -8.40
C CYS A 8 -3.20 12.72 -8.59
N GLU A 9 -2.40 12.34 -9.60
CA GLU A 9 -1.11 12.94 -9.96
C GLU A 9 0.00 12.86 -8.89
N GLN A 10 -0.29 12.20 -7.76
CA GLN A 10 0.64 12.02 -6.66
C GLN A 10 1.62 10.87 -6.93
N SER A 11 2.78 10.91 -6.29
CA SER A 11 3.82 9.88 -6.46
C SER A 11 3.33 8.48 -6.08
N LEU A 12 3.64 7.49 -6.92
CA LEU A 12 3.45 6.05 -6.67
C LEU A 12 4.62 5.44 -5.90
N SER A 13 5.74 6.16 -5.77
CA SER A 13 6.92 5.70 -5.03
C SER A 13 6.71 5.64 -3.52
N TYR A 14 5.69 6.35 -3.01
CA TYR A 14 5.35 6.39 -1.59
C TYR A 14 3.97 5.81 -1.35
N SER A 15 3.81 5.14 -0.22
CA SER A 15 2.50 4.72 0.26
C SER A 15 1.64 5.94 0.56
N ARG A 16 0.36 5.82 0.25
CA ARG A 16 -0.69 6.75 0.66
C ARG A 16 -1.64 6.07 1.60
N GLU A 17 -2.10 6.80 2.60
CA GLU A 17 -3.06 6.35 3.60
C GLU A 17 -4.38 7.08 3.39
N VAL A 18 -5.48 6.37 3.58
CA VAL A 18 -6.83 6.91 3.48
C VAL A 18 -7.73 6.16 4.45
N GLU A 19 -8.68 6.87 5.05
CA GLU A 19 -9.72 6.30 5.89
C GLU A 19 -11.06 6.37 5.13
N GLN A 20 -11.81 5.26 5.08
CA GLN A 20 -13.17 5.22 4.55
C GLN A 20 -14.03 4.39 5.50
N ASP A 21 -15.16 4.95 5.93
CA ASP A 21 -16.11 4.31 6.84
C ASP A 21 -15.45 3.77 8.13
N GLY A 22 -14.45 4.51 8.65
CA GLY A 22 -13.68 4.12 9.85
C GLY A 22 -12.69 2.96 9.63
N VAL A 23 -12.47 2.55 8.38
CA VAL A 23 -11.47 1.55 8.01
C VAL A 23 -10.27 2.24 7.37
N GLU A 24 -9.08 1.96 7.89
CA GLU A 24 -7.82 2.46 7.33
C GLU A 24 -7.35 1.59 6.16
N TYR A 25 -6.96 2.27 5.08
CA TYR A 25 -6.39 1.67 3.89
C TYR A 25 -5.05 2.30 3.57
N LYS A 26 -4.15 1.46 3.04
CA LYS A 26 -2.81 1.87 2.64
C LYS A 26 -2.51 1.38 1.22
N SER A 27 -1.89 2.24 0.41
CA SER A 27 -1.45 1.85 -0.92
C SER A 27 -0.08 1.17 -0.89
N CYS A 28 0.06 0.10 -1.69
CA CYS A 28 1.35 -0.56 -1.87
C CYS A 28 2.11 0.11 -3.03
N PRO A 29 3.31 0.67 -2.81
CA PRO A 29 4.07 1.37 -3.85
C PRO A 29 4.32 0.52 -5.09
N LYS A 30 4.75 -0.74 -4.92
CA LYS A 30 5.03 -1.65 -6.04
C LYS A 30 3.77 -2.00 -6.84
N CYS A 31 2.71 -2.46 -6.17
CA CYS A 31 1.44 -2.72 -6.86
C CYS A 31 0.89 -1.48 -7.57
N SER A 32 1.12 -0.29 -6.98
CA SER A 32 0.66 0.97 -7.54
C SER A 32 1.46 1.38 -8.78
N ALA A 33 2.78 1.23 -8.74
CA ALA A 33 3.68 1.43 -9.88
C ALA A 33 3.31 0.50 -11.05
N ASP A 34 3.21 -0.81 -10.81
CA ASP A 34 2.81 -1.81 -11.81
C ASP A 34 1.43 -1.50 -12.44
N ALA A 35 0.52 -0.88 -11.68
CA ALA A 35 -0.83 -0.53 -12.16
C ALA A 35 -0.94 0.88 -12.78
N GLY A 36 0.05 1.76 -12.59
CA GLY A 36 -0.02 3.18 -12.96
C GLY A 36 -0.98 4.04 -12.12
N VAL A 37 -1.58 3.47 -11.07
CA VAL A 37 -2.53 4.13 -10.17
C VAL A 37 -2.35 3.62 -8.74
N HIS A 38 -2.73 4.41 -7.72
CA HIS A 38 -2.67 3.90 -6.34
C HIS A 38 -3.61 2.69 -6.16
N VAL A 39 -3.06 1.60 -5.67
CA VAL A 39 -3.77 0.35 -5.34
C VAL A 39 -3.79 0.19 -3.82
N PHE A 40 -4.99 0.22 -3.24
CA PHE A 40 -5.20 0.22 -1.80
C PHE A 40 -5.60 -1.16 -1.28
N TYR A 41 -5.08 -1.50 -0.10
CA TYR A 41 -5.45 -2.66 0.70
C TYR A 41 -5.78 -2.18 2.12
N LYS A 42 -6.42 -3.01 2.95
CA LYS A 42 -6.61 -2.62 4.36
C LYS A 42 -5.24 -2.50 5.01
N THR A 43 -5.05 -1.47 5.82
CA THR A 43 -3.77 -1.23 6.49
C THR A 43 -3.37 -2.44 7.35
N ILE A 44 -4.34 -3.09 7.99
CA ILE A 44 -4.10 -4.30 8.81
C ILE A 44 -3.51 -5.47 8.01
N ASP A 45 -3.80 -5.58 6.71
CA ASP A 45 -3.28 -6.67 5.86
C ASP A 45 -1.79 -6.49 5.55
N PHE A 46 -1.24 -5.28 5.71
CA PHE A 46 0.21 -5.09 5.64
C PHE A 46 0.91 -5.76 6.82
N GLY A 47 0.24 -5.85 7.97
CA GLY A 47 0.88 -6.29 9.20
C GLY A 47 1.94 -5.30 9.70
N TYR A 48 2.50 -5.64 10.86
CA TYR A 48 3.37 -4.75 11.62
C TYR A 48 4.75 -5.38 11.79
N ARG A 49 5.78 -4.53 11.77
CA ARG A 49 7.13 -4.86 12.22
C ARG A 49 7.29 -4.42 13.66
N ASP A 50 7.69 -5.34 14.52
CA ASP A 50 8.20 -5.02 15.84
C ASP A 50 9.63 -4.48 15.73
N MET A 51 9.91 -3.36 16.37
CA MET A 51 11.21 -2.66 16.32
C MET A 51 12.18 -3.07 17.44
N GLY A 52 11.76 -3.93 18.37
CA GLY A 52 12.54 -4.36 19.53
C GLY A 52 12.54 -3.37 20.71
N ASP A 53 11.89 -2.21 20.56
CA ASP A 53 11.76 -1.15 21.57
C ASP A 53 10.30 -0.93 22.03
N GLY A 54 9.43 -1.90 21.74
CA GLY A 54 7.99 -1.86 22.02
C GLY A 54 7.15 -1.16 20.93
N ARG A 55 7.77 -0.47 19.97
CA ARG A 55 7.04 0.14 18.85
C ARG A 55 6.73 -0.88 17.77
N HIS A 56 5.50 -0.82 17.27
CA HIS A 56 5.01 -1.60 16.14
C HIS A 56 4.73 -0.64 14.98
N ILE A 57 5.42 -0.81 13.86
CA ILE A 57 5.24 0.04 12.67
C ILE A 57 4.63 -0.75 11.52
N VAL A 58 3.69 -0.14 10.80
CA VAL A 58 3.09 -0.75 9.60
C VAL A 58 4.17 -0.98 8.54
N GLN A 59 4.14 -2.14 7.90
CA GLN A 59 5.06 -2.46 6.82
C GLN A 59 4.82 -1.57 5.59
N SER A 60 5.87 -1.23 4.83
CA SER A 60 5.76 -0.33 3.68
C SER A 60 5.07 -0.95 2.47
N TRP A 61 5.21 -2.27 2.27
CA TRP A 61 4.68 -3.01 1.12
C TRP A 61 3.71 -4.09 1.56
N CYS A 62 2.77 -4.49 0.69
CA CYS A 62 1.85 -5.60 0.99
C CYS A 62 2.59 -6.94 1.14
N PRO A 63 1.99 -7.96 1.78
CA PRO A 63 2.66 -9.23 2.06
C PRO A 63 3.30 -9.87 0.83
N ALA A 64 2.58 -9.93 -0.28
CA ALA A 64 3.09 -10.51 -1.53
C ALA A 64 4.31 -9.75 -2.07
N CYS A 65 4.25 -8.41 -2.13
CA CYS A 65 5.38 -7.61 -2.60
C CYS A 65 6.61 -7.75 -1.69
N ARG A 66 6.43 -7.99 -0.38
CA ARG A 66 7.53 -8.29 0.54
C ARG A 66 8.14 -9.66 0.29
N SER A 67 7.31 -10.67 0.04
CA SER A 67 7.77 -12.03 -0.26
C SER A 67 8.33 -12.18 -1.68
N GLY A 68 8.20 -11.16 -2.53
CA GLY A 68 8.54 -11.25 -3.95
C GLY A 68 7.54 -12.08 -4.76
N GLU A 69 6.36 -12.33 -4.21
CA GLU A 69 5.29 -13.13 -4.79
C GLU A 69 4.24 -12.27 -5.49
N LYS A 70 3.36 -12.91 -6.26
CA LYS A 70 2.19 -12.25 -6.83
C LYS A 70 1.17 -11.92 -5.72
N PRO A 71 0.43 -10.81 -5.82
CA PRO A 71 -0.57 -10.42 -4.84
C PRO A 71 -1.56 -11.55 -4.53
N SER A 72 -1.47 -12.11 -3.32
CA SER A 72 -2.39 -13.16 -2.85
C SER A 72 -3.68 -12.56 -2.26
N ILE A 73 -3.64 -11.30 -1.82
CA ILE A 73 -4.80 -10.56 -1.33
C ILE A 73 -5.37 -9.66 -2.43
N PRO A 74 -6.70 -9.65 -2.63
CA PRO A 74 -7.32 -8.73 -3.58
C PRO A 74 -7.20 -7.28 -3.08
N PRO A 75 -6.95 -6.31 -3.98
CA PRO A 75 -7.01 -4.90 -3.60
C PRO A 75 -8.43 -4.50 -3.22
N ALA A 76 -8.56 -3.64 -2.21
CA ALA A 76 -9.85 -3.11 -1.77
C ALA A 76 -10.45 -2.16 -2.82
N PHE A 77 -9.62 -1.23 -3.32
CA PHE A 77 -9.96 -0.32 -4.40
C PHE A 77 -8.70 0.27 -5.02
N LYS A 78 -8.89 1.01 -6.11
CA LYS A 78 -7.85 1.79 -6.76
C LYS A 78 -8.28 3.26 -6.78
N CYS A 79 -7.32 4.15 -6.95
CA CYS A 79 -7.66 5.54 -7.30
C CYS A 79 -8.49 5.52 -8.59
N CYS A 80 -9.65 6.16 -8.57
CA CYS A 80 -10.58 6.30 -9.68
C CYS A 80 -11.02 7.75 -9.86
#